data_AF-A0A1J6HDA1-F1
#
_entry.id   AF-A0A1J6HDA1-F1
#
_cell.length_a   1.000
_cell.length_b   1.000
_cell.length_c   1.000
_cell.angle_alpha   90.00
_cell.angle_beta   90.00
_cell.angle_gamma   90.00
#
_symmetry.space_group_name_H-M   'P 1'
#
loop_
_entity.id
_entity.type
_entity.pdbx_description
1 polymer ?
#
loop_
_entity_poly.entity_id
_entity_poly.type
_entity_poly.pdbx_seq_one_letter_code
_entity_poly.pdbx_strand_id
1 'polypeptide(L)'
;MKKFCTVFAIALALSSGASAERKPTILDLAEQGYEIRTATGNYVFLQNEEKIYMCSFLQVSEYNVASGEIDAIKFDCAPVVK
;
A
#
# COMPACT_ATOMS: atom_id res chain seq x y z
N MET A 1 -6.64 0.08 46.93
CA MET A 1 -6.35 -0.81 45.78
C MET A 1 -7.27 -0.56 44.56
N LYS A 2 -7.73 0.68 44.30
CA LYS A 2 -8.69 0.98 43.20
C LYS A 2 -8.14 1.87 42.07
N LYS A 3 -6.98 2.48 42.26
CA LYS A 3 -6.40 3.47 41.33
C LYS A 3 -5.46 2.88 40.26
N PHE A 4 -5.03 1.63 40.43
CA PHE A 4 -4.06 1.00 39.52
C PHE A 4 -4.71 0.35 38.30
N CYS A 5 -5.98 -0.08 38.40
CA CYS A 5 -6.68 -0.72 37.27
C CYS A 5 -7.03 0.26 36.15
N THR A 6 -7.26 1.54 36.47
CA THR A 6 -7.69 2.54 35.49
C THR A 6 -6.55 2.98 34.56
N VAL A 7 -5.32 3.02 35.07
CA VAL A 7 -4.13 3.44 34.29
C VAL A 7 -3.76 2.38 33.24
N PHE A 8 -3.94 1.10 33.58
CA PHE A 8 -3.63 -0.01 32.67
C PHE A 8 -4.61 -0.08 31.48
N ALA A 9 -5.89 0.27 31.72
CA ALA A 9 -6.89 0.32 30.66
C ALA A 9 -6.64 1.45 29.64
N ILE A 10 -6.07 2.59 30.09
CA ILE A 10 -5.74 3.71 29.20
C ILE A 10 -4.50 3.41 28.36
N ALA A 11 -3.51 2.69 28.92
CA ALA A 11 -2.30 2.31 28.19
C ALA A 11 -2.58 1.33 27.04
N LEU A 12 -3.53 0.40 27.20
CA LEU A 12 -3.94 -0.54 26.16
C LEU A 12 -4.73 0.12 25.01
N ALA A 13 -5.41 1.24 25.27
CA ALA A 13 -6.12 2.00 24.24
C ALA A 13 -5.17 2.86 23.37
N LEU A 14 -3.96 3.15 23.85
CA LEU A 14 -2.95 3.93 23.12
C LEU A 14 -2.10 3.07 22.16
N SER A 15 -2.11 1.74 22.33
CA SER A 15 -1.39 0.81 21.47
C SER A 15 -2.24 0.24 20.33
N SER A 16 -3.54 0.55 20.26
CA SER A 16 -4.37 0.28 19.09
C SER A 16 -4.12 1.33 18.00
N GLY A 17 -2.85 1.54 17.65
CA GLY A 17 -2.49 2.09 16.36
C GLY A 17 -2.83 1.03 15.32
N ALA A 18 -4.06 1.06 14.81
CA ALA A 18 -4.38 0.35 13.59
C ALA A 18 -3.56 1.00 12.48
N SER A 19 -2.32 0.53 12.26
CA SER A 19 -1.64 0.74 11.00
C SER A 19 -2.51 0.09 9.94
N ALA A 20 -3.37 0.89 9.31
CA ALA A 20 -3.90 0.53 8.01
C ALA A 20 -2.67 0.32 7.13
N GLU A 21 -2.29 -0.94 6.92
CA GLU A 21 -1.15 -1.31 6.10
C GLU A 21 -1.43 -0.80 4.69
N ARG A 22 -0.91 0.39 4.40
CA ARG A 22 -1.08 1.02 3.10
C ARG A 22 -0.35 0.16 2.10
N LYS A 23 -1.05 -0.25 1.04
CA LYS A 23 -0.41 -0.98 -0.06
C LYS A 23 0.64 -0.07 -0.70
N PRO A 24 1.84 -0.59 -1.01
CA PRO A 24 2.86 0.20 -1.66
C PRO A 24 2.38 0.62 -3.05
N THR A 25 2.76 1.81 -3.48
CA THR A 25 2.51 2.32 -4.83
C THR A 25 3.72 2.13 -5.73
N ILE A 26 3.57 2.41 -7.03
CA ILE A 26 4.68 2.39 -7.98
C ILE A 26 5.82 3.32 -7.55
N LEU A 27 5.50 4.51 -7.02
CA LEU A 27 6.51 5.45 -6.53
C LEU A 27 7.23 4.90 -5.29
N ASP A 28 6.48 4.36 -4.32
CA ASP A 28 7.07 3.78 -3.11
C ASP A 28 8.06 2.65 -3.47
N LEU A 29 7.72 1.84 -4.46
CA LEU A 29 8.56 0.75 -4.95
C LEU A 29 9.77 1.28 -5.74
N ALA A 30 9.60 2.33 -6.55
CA ALA A 30 10.70 2.95 -7.27
C ALA A 30 11.73 3.58 -6.32
N GLU A 31 11.29 4.27 -5.26
CA GLU A 31 12.16 4.79 -4.20
C GLU A 31 12.91 3.69 -3.44
N GLN A 32 12.31 2.49 -3.36
CA GLN A 32 12.93 1.30 -2.79
C GLN A 32 13.85 0.54 -3.78
N GLY A 33 14.05 1.06 -4.99
CA GLY A 33 14.95 0.47 -6.00
C GLY A 33 14.34 -0.68 -6.80
N TYR A 34 13.02 -0.82 -6.82
CA TYR A 34 12.36 -1.75 -7.73
C TYR A 34 12.25 -1.14 -9.13
N GLU A 35 12.59 -1.93 -10.14
CA GLU A 35 12.53 -1.50 -11.54
C GLU A 35 11.35 -2.13 -12.26
N ILE A 36 10.74 -1.40 -13.19
CA ILE A 36 9.70 -1.94 -14.08
C ILE A 36 10.34 -2.99 -15.00
N ARG A 37 9.94 -4.25 -14.85
CA ARG A 37 10.42 -5.36 -15.71
C ARG A 37 9.55 -5.57 -16.92
N THR A 38 8.24 -5.52 -16.74
CA THR A 38 7.28 -5.75 -17.81
C THR A 38 5.94 -5.11 -17.50
N ALA A 39 5.17 -4.81 -18.53
CA ALA A 39 3.81 -4.33 -18.45
C ALA A 39 2.94 -5.17 -19.39
N THR A 40 1.78 -5.63 -18.90
CA THR A 40 0.85 -6.44 -19.68
C THR A 40 -0.59 -6.06 -19.34
N GLY A 41 -1.34 -5.65 -20.36
CA GLY A 41 -2.69 -5.12 -20.19
C GLY A 41 -2.73 -3.99 -19.15
N ASN A 42 -3.49 -4.20 -18.07
CA ASN A 42 -3.66 -3.25 -16.98
C ASN A 42 -2.72 -3.49 -15.79
N TYR A 43 -1.62 -4.23 -15.99
CA TYR A 43 -0.69 -4.57 -14.92
C TYR A 43 0.74 -4.14 -15.25
N VAL A 44 1.44 -3.65 -14.22
CA VAL A 44 2.89 -3.42 -14.24
C VAL A 44 3.54 -4.34 -13.23
N PHE A 45 4.63 -4.96 -13.65
CA PHE A 45 5.47 -5.76 -12.77
C PHE A 45 6.75 -5.01 -12.46
N LEU A 46 6.99 -4.78 -11.17
CA LEU A 46 8.23 -4.21 -10.67
C LEU A 46 9.02 -5.28 -9.92
N GLN A 47 10.33 -5.29 -10.07
CA GLN A 47 11.18 -6.30 -9.46
C GLN A 47 12.52 -5.72 -9.03
N ASN A 48 12.98 -6.14 -7.86
CA ASN A 48 14.36 -6.02 -7.42
C ASN A 48 14.98 -7.43 -7.27
N GLU A 49 16.16 -7.54 -6.66
CA GLU A 49 16.84 -8.82 -6.45
C GLU A 49 16.08 -9.77 -5.50
N GLU A 50 15.14 -9.25 -4.70
CA GLU A 50 14.46 -9.99 -3.63
C GLU A 50 13.05 -10.44 -4.03
N LYS A 51 12.26 -9.54 -4.63
CA LYS A 51 10.81 -9.71 -4.80
C LYS A 51 10.28 -9.10 -6.10
N ILE A 52 9.12 -9.61 -6.50
CA ILE A 52 8.32 -9.09 -7.60
C ILE A 52 7.03 -8.53 -7.02
N TYR A 53 6.67 -7.34 -7.47
CA TYR A 53 5.39 -6.69 -7.21
C TYR A 53 4.60 -6.57 -8.50
N MET A 54 3.28 -6.67 -8.38
CA MET A 54 2.32 -6.42 -9.44
C MET A 54 1.44 -5.24 -9.04
N CYS A 55 1.43 -4.20 -9.86
CA CYS A 55 0.58 -3.02 -9.69
C CYS A 55 -0.55 -3.09 -10.71
N SER A 56 -1.78 -2.83 -10.28
CA SER A 56 -2.96 -2.87 -11.14
C SER A 56 -3.50 -1.47 -11.40
N PHE A 57 -3.64 -1.14 -12.68
CA PHE A 57 -4.31 0.07 -13.14
C PHE A 57 -5.84 -0.03 -13.06
N LEU A 58 -6.41 -1.19 -12.72
CA LEU A 58 -7.86 -1.40 -12.66
C LEU A 58 -8.53 -0.78 -11.43
N GLN A 59 -7.74 -0.30 -10.45
CA GLN A 59 -8.26 0.24 -9.19
C GLN A 59 -8.34 1.77 -9.16
N VAL A 60 -8.27 2.43 -10.32
CA VAL A 60 -8.88 3.77 -10.42
C VAL A 60 -10.36 3.57 -10.18
N SER A 61 -10.79 3.79 -8.94
CA SER A 61 -12.20 3.92 -8.60
C SER A 61 -12.85 4.80 -9.67
N GLU A 62 -14.01 4.40 -10.18
CA GLU A 62 -14.71 5.07 -11.28
C GLU A 62 -14.85 6.58 -11.07
N TYR A 63 -14.71 7.03 -9.81
CA TYR A 63 -14.67 8.42 -9.38
C TYR A 63 -13.48 9.25 -9.91
N ASN A 64 -12.30 8.64 -10.09
CA ASN A 64 -11.09 9.35 -10.57
C ASN A 64 -11.03 9.43 -12.11
N VAL A 65 -11.73 8.54 -12.81
CA VAL A 65 -11.83 8.56 -14.28
C VAL A 65 -12.74 9.71 -14.72
N ALA A 66 -13.79 10.00 -13.95
CA ALA A 66 -14.75 11.07 -14.23
C ALA A 66 -14.15 12.49 -14.09
N SER A 67 -13.09 12.66 -13.29
CA SER A 67 -12.45 13.96 -13.06
C SER A 67 -11.32 14.29 -14.04
N GLY A 68 -10.93 13.37 -14.93
CA GLY A 68 -9.88 13.59 -15.93
C GLY A 68 -8.45 13.66 -15.39
N GLU A 69 -8.26 13.42 -14.09
CA GLU A 69 -6.96 13.50 -13.40
C GLU A 69 -6.67 12.13 -12.77
N ILE A 70 -6.10 11.23 -13.58
CA ILE A 70 -5.55 9.98 -13.05
C ILE A 70 -4.11 10.26 -12.64
N ASP A 71 -3.93 10.66 -11.39
CA ASP A 71 -2.61 10.66 -10.76
C ASP A 71 -2.07 9.23 -10.80
N ALA A 72 -1.07 8.99 -11.66
CA ALA A 72 -0.41 7.69 -11.78
C ALA A 72 0.27 7.21 -10.47
N ILE A 73 0.20 8.04 -9.44
CA ILE A 73 0.83 7.96 -8.13
C ILE A 73 0.02 7.08 -7.16
N LYS A 74 -1.24 6.74 -7.48
CA LYS A 74 -2.15 6.03 -6.56
C LYS A 74 -2.44 4.57 -6.93
N PHE A 75 -1.60 3.95 -7.77
CA PHE A 75 -1.79 2.54 -8.11
C PHE A 75 -1.23 1.65 -7.01
N ASP A 76 -2.13 0.97 -6.30
CA ASP A 76 -1.76 -0.04 -5.31
C ASP A 76 -1.07 -1.22 -5.97
N CYS A 77 0.05 -1.63 -5.38
CA CYS A 77 0.85 -2.78 -5.75
C CYS A 77 0.73 -3.87 -4.70
N ALA A 78 0.79 -5.12 -5.14
CA ALA A 78 0.79 -6.29 -4.27
C ALA A 78 2.02 -7.16 -4.58
N PRO A 79 2.64 -7.76 -3.56
CA PRO A 79 3.72 -8.71 -3.79
C PRO A 79 3.17 -9.94 -4.53
N VAL A 80 3.90 -10.41 -5.53
CA VAL A 80 3.59 -11.67 -6.21
C VAL A 80 4.14 -12.80 -5.35
N VAL A 81 3.26 -13.44 -4.60
CA VAL A 81 3.61 -14.62 -3.77
C VAL A 81 3.45 -15.87 -4.63
N LYS A 82 4.43 -16.77 -4.58
CA LYS A 82 4.36 -18.09 -5.23
C LYS A 82 3.31 -18.99 -4.57
#